data_AF-A0A7S1NJ39-F1
#
_entry.id   AF-A0A7S1NJ39-F1
#
_cell.length_a   1.000
_cell.length_b   1.000
_cell.length_c   1.000
_cell.angle_alpha   90.00
_cell.angle_beta   90.00
_cell.angle_gamma   90.00
#
_symmetry.space_group_name_H-M   'P 1'
#
loop_
_entity.id
_entity.type
_entity.pdbx_description
1 polymer ?
#
loop_
_entity_poly.entity_id
_entity_poly.type
_entity_poly.pdbx_seq_one_letter_code
_entity_poly.pdbx_strand_id
1 'polypeptide(L)'
;MKTPALLSFWLILSTMALGAAGKHIAVFGGSMKSHHLTMVPFIEGLLERGHSVSFVVPNTTAQRSYFPKGVGDASMVYLGTEEWSFDTLFSGPEFDYKNLPLYKWPGMFGNILLSYREVL
;
A
#
# COMPACT_ATOMS: atom_id res chain seq x y z
N MET A 1 -38.26 -41.34 10.01
CA MET A 1 -37.56 -40.04 10.04
C MET A 1 -36.13 -40.23 9.57
N LYS A 2 -35.79 -39.83 8.34
CA LYS A 2 -34.44 -39.92 7.76
C LYS A 2 -34.14 -38.59 7.04
N THR A 3 -33.79 -37.57 7.81
CA THR A 3 -33.35 -36.26 7.31
C THR A 3 -31.97 -35.78 7.79
N PRO A 4 -31.09 -36.57 8.46
CA PRO A 4 -29.85 -36.01 9.00
C PRO A 4 -28.84 -35.62 7.89
N ALA A 5 -28.78 -36.35 6.78
CA ALA A 5 -27.75 -36.15 5.76
C ALA A 5 -27.85 -34.79 5.03
N LEU A 6 -29.08 -34.33 4.75
CA LEU A 6 -29.32 -33.03 4.11
C LEU A 6 -28.95 -31.88 5.05
N LEU A 7 -29.32 -31.98 6.33
CA LEU A 7 -28.99 -30.95 7.32
C LEU A 7 -27.48 -30.84 7.53
N SER A 8 -26.77 -31.97 7.61
CA SER A 8 -25.30 -32.01 7.70
C SER A 8 -24.62 -31.40 6.47
N PHE A 9 -25.16 -31.66 5.27
CA PHE A 9 -24.62 -31.10 4.02
C PHE A 9 -24.73 -29.57 3.98
N TRP A 10 -25.90 -29.02 4.33
CA TRP A 10 -26.10 -27.57 4.39
C TRP A 10 -25.26 -26.90 5.48
N LEU A 11 -25.05 -27.57 6.62
CA LEU A 11 -24.21 -27.07 7.70
C LEU A 11 -22.73 -27.00 7.26
N ILE A 12 -22.22 -28.04 6.59
CA ILE A 12 -20.85 -28.06 6.04
C ILE A 12 -20.69 -26.97 4.97
N LEU A 13 -21.67 -26.81 4.08
CA LEU A 13 -21.61 -25.76 3.05
C LEU A 13 -21.60 -24.35 3.67
N SER A 14 -22.35 -24.15 4.75
CA SER A 14 -22.41 -22.89 5.48
C SER A 14 -21.10 -22.56 6.20
N THR A 15 -20.42 -23.55 6.79
CA THR A 15 -19.11 -23.34 7.43
C THR A 15 -18.00 -23.09 6.41
N MET A 16 -18.06 -23.73 5.23
CA MET A 16 -17.13 -23.42 4.13
C MET A 16 -17.34 -22.02 3.56
N ALA A 17 -18.60 -21.58 3.42
CA ALA A 17 -18.92 -20.23 2.97
C ALA A 17 -18.48 -19.16 3.98
N LEU A 18 -18.60 -19.44 5.29
CA LEU A 18 -18.15 -18.53 6.34
C LEU A 18 -16.61 -18.40 6.36
N GLY A 19 -15.88 -19.47 6.07
CA GLY A 19 -14.42 -19.43 5.90
C GLY A 19 -13.94 -18.60 4.70
N ALA A 20 -14.81 -18.33 3.72
CA ALA A 20 -14.50 -17.49 2.56
C ALA A 20 -14.69 -15.98 2.84
N ALA A 21 -15.52 -15.62 3.82
CA ALA A 21 -15.82 -14.23 4.20
C ALA A 21 -14.71 -13.66 5.10
N GLY A 22 -13.64 -13.18 4.48
CA GLY A 22 -12.42 -12.69 5.16
C GLY A 22 -11.14 -12.88 4.34
N LYS A 23 -11.27 -13.41 3.11
CA LYS A 23 -10.15 -13.78 2.26
C LYS A 23 -9.41 -12.59 1.64
N HIS A 24 -10.05 -11.43 1.49
CA HIS A 24 -9.44 -10.26 0.83
C HIS A 24 -9.02 -9.19 1.82
N ILE A 25 -7.74 -8.84 1.85
CA ILE A 25 -7.19 -7.84 2.76
C ILE A 25 -6.48 -6.75 1.95
N ALA A 26 -6.86 -5.50 2.18
CA ALA A 26 -6.11 -4.35 1.66
C ALA A 26 -5.12 -3.88 2.72
N VAL A 27 -3.84 -3.82 2.37
CA VAL A 27 -2.78 -3.26 3.21
C VAL A 27 -2.34 -1.95 2.58
N PHE A 28 -2.33 -0.87 3.35
CA PHE A 28 -1.89 0.45 2.87
C PHE A 28 -0.45 0.68 3.30
N GLY A 29 0.43 0.83 2.31
CA GLY A 29 1.82 1.22 2.53
C GLY A 29 1.93 2.67 3.00
N GLY A 30 2.95 2.96 3.83
CA GLY A 30 3.27 4.34 4.23
C GLY A 30 3.79 5.17 3.06
N SER A 31 4.24 6.41 3.28
CA SER A 31 4.92 7.17 2.20
C SER A 31 6.41 6.82 2.08
N MET A 32 7.02 6.36 3.18
CA MET A 32 8.47 6.15 3.33
C MET A 32 8.88 4.68 3.17
N LYS A 33 10.08 4.45 2.62
CA LYS A 33 10.65 3.10 2.44
C LYS A 33 10.67 2.26 3.72
N SER A 34 11.05 2.87 4.85
CA SER A 34 11.14 2.20 6.15
C SER A 34 9.79 1.66 6.63
N HIS A 35 8.71 2.43 6.44
CA HIS A 35 7.35 2.05 6.84
C HIS A 35 6.77 0.96 5.94
N HIS A 36 7.26 0.82 4.71
CA HIS A 36 6.86 -0.26 3.81
C HIS A 36 7.57 -1.58 4.12
N LEU A 37 8.87 -1.52 4.45
CA LEU A 37 9.64 -2.73 4.78
C LEU A 37 9.09 -3.45 6.01
N THR A 38 8.51 -2.71 6.96
CA THR A 38 7.86 -3.31 8.13
C THR A 38 6.55 -4.04 7.79
N MET A 39 5.90 -3.71 6.67
CA MET A 39 4.65 -4.36 6.24
C MET A 39 4.89 -5.65 5.47
N VAL A 40 6.08 -5.86 4.90
CA VAL A 40 6.44 -7.06 4.14
C VAL A 40 6.18 -8.36 4.92
N PRO A 41 6.74 -8.58 6.12
CA PRO A 41 6.52 -9.83 6.85
C PRO A 41 5.05 -10.02 7.27
N PHE A 42 4.31 -8.93 7.46
CA PHE A 42 2.89 -8.99 7.75
C PHE A 42 2.08 -9.46 6.53
N ILE A 43 2.37 -8.92 5.35
CA ILE A 43 1.76 -9.35 4.08
C ILE A 43 2.08 -10.81 3.79
N GLU A 44 3.34 -11.22 3.93
CA GLU A 44 3.76 -12.61 3.75
C GLU A 44 3.01 -13.55 4.69
N GLY A 45 2.90 -13.20 5.97
CA GLY A 45 2.13 -14.00 6.93
C GLY A 45 0.64 -14.10 6.62
N LEU A 46 0.03 -13.07 6.01
CA LEU A 46 -1.36 -13.13 5.54
C LEU A 46 -1.51 -14.03 4.32
N LEU A 47 -0.58 -13.95 3.36
CA LEU A 47 -0.55 -14.81 2.18
C LEU A 47 -0.40 -16.28 2.56
N GLU A 48 0.52 -16.60 3.48
CA GLU A 48 0.74 -17.96 4.01
C GLU A 48 -0.53 -18.57 4.65
N ARG A 49 -1.40 -17.73 5.21
CA ARG A 49 -2.68 -18.15 5.81
C ARG A 49 -3.82 -18.27 4.79
N GLY A 50 -3.54 -18.06 3.51
CA GLY A 50 -4.49 -18.18 2.42
C GLY A 50 -5.34 -16.93 2.15
N HIS A 51 -4.96 -15.78 2.72
CA HIS A 51 -5.58 -14.51 2.37
C HIS A 51 -5.05 -14.01 1.02
N SER A 52 -5.93 -13.47 0.19
CA SER A 52 -5.61 -12.67 -0.98
C SER A 52 -5.34 -11.23 -0.54
N VAL A 53 -4.10 -10.79 -0.62
CA VAL A 53 -3.69 -9.45 -0.18
C VAL A 53 -3.55 -8.50 -1.37
N SER A 54 -4.13 -7.31 -1.24
CA SER A 54 -3.85 -6.17 -2.12
C SER A 54 -2.99 -5.18 -1.38
N PHE A 55 -1.76 -4.99 -1.83
CA PHE A 55 -0.85 -4.02 -1.25
C PHE A 55 -0.94 -2.70 -2.01
N VAL A 56 -1.52 -1.72 -1.34
CA VAL A 56 -1.86 -0.42 -1.90
C VAL A 56 -0.76 0.56 -1.54
N VAL A 57 -0.09 1.09 -2.55
CA VAL A 57 1.02 2.04 -2.40
C VAL A 57 0.79 3.25 -3.30
N PRO A 58 1.32 4.43 -2.98
CA PRO A 58 1.22 5.55 -3.92
C PRO A 58 1.99 5.25 -5.23
N ASN A 59 1.56 5.89 -6.32
CA ASN A 59 2.16 5.70 -7.63
C ASN A 59 3.33 6.67 -7.84
N THR A 60 4.45 6.42 -7.14
CA THR A 60 5.70 7.18 -7.37
C THR A 60 6.84 6.31 -7.89
N THR A 61 7.79 6.93 -8.60
CA THR A 61 9.01 6.25 -9.08
C THR A 61 9.78 5.59 -7.94
N ALA A 62 9.89 6.27 -6.79
CA ALA A 62 10.56 5.72 -5.62
C ALA A 62 9.85 4.48 -5.08
N GLN A 63 8.53 4.48 -4.98
CA GLN A 63 7.79 3.35 -4.43
C GLN A 63 7.77 2.14 -5.36
N ARG A 64 7.67 2.35 -6.67
CA ARG A 64 7.88 1.29 -7.68
C ARG A 64 9.27 0.66 -7.56
N SER A 65 10.29 1.46 -7.23
CA SER A 65 11.66 0.96 -7.05
C SER A 65 11.85 0.10 -5.79
N TYR A 66 10.97 0.23 -4.78
CA TYR A 66 11.11 -0.52 -3.53
C TYR A 66 10.73 -2.00 -3.70
N PHE A 67 9.77 -2.29 -4.58
CA PHE A 67 9.26 -3.64 -4.83
C PHE A 67 9.26 -3.97 -6.32
N PRO A 68 10.44 -4.09 -6.95
CA PRO A 68 10.54 -4.36 -8.39
C PRO A 68 9.91 -5.71 -8.80
N LYS A 69 9.76 -6.61 -7.83
CA LYS A 69 9.14 -7.94 -8.00
C LYS A 69 7.83 -8.10 -7.20
N GLY A 70 7.33 -7.04 -6.56
CA GLY A 70 6.20 -7.12 -5.63
C GLY A 70 6.56 -7.68 -4.24
N VAL A 71 5.55 -8.02 -3.45
CA VAL A 71 5.66 -8.61 -2.10
C VAL A 71 4.94 -9.96 -2.10
N GLY A 72 5.71 -11.05 -2.27
CA GLY A 72 5.14 -12.38 -2.46
C GLY A 72 4.11 -12.42 -3.60
N ASP A 73 2.99 -13.11 -3.37
CA ASP A 73 1.86 -13.19 -4.30
C ASP A 73 0.82 -12.06 -4.10
N ALA A 74 1.15 -11.01 -3.34
CA ALA A 74 0.23 -9.90 -3.15
C ALA A 74 0.04 -9.09 -4.44
N SER A 75 -1.19 -8.65 -4.68
CA SER A 75 -1.51 -7.76 -5.79
C SER A 75 -1.05 -6.33 -5.46
N MET A 76 -0.12 -5.79 -6.24
CA MET A 76 0.35 -4.42 -6.08
C MET A 76 -0.63 -3.44 -6.73
N VAL A 77 -1.18 -2.53 -5.93
CA VAL A 77 -2.10 -1.49 -6.40
C VAL A 77 -1.42 -0.14 -6.21
N TYR A 78 -1.16 0.56 -7.31
CA TYR A 78 -0.56 1.89 -7.31
C TYR A 78 -1.65 2.95 -7.37
N LEU A 79 -1.78 3.77 -6.33
CA LEU A 79 -2.78 4.83 -6.25
C LEU A 79 -2.25 6.16 -6.77
N GLY A 80 -3.07 6.80 -7.59
CA GLY A 80 -2.79 8.12 -8.15
C GLY A 80 -2.06 8.10 -9.49
N THR A 81 -1.88 9.28 -10.05
CA THR A 81 -1.12 9.55 -11.27
C THR A 81 0.30 9.97 -10.90
N GLU A 82 1.30 9.53 -11.67
CA GLU A 82 2.70 9.94 -11.44
C GLU A 82 2.86 11.47 -11.48
N GLU A 83 2.08 12.15 -12.32
CA GLU A 83 2.04 13.61 -12.47
C GLU A 83 1.76 14.36 -11.16
N TRP A 84 1.02 13.74 -10.24
CA TRP A 84 0.63 14.31 -8.94
C TRP A 84 1.45 13.70 -7.79
N SER A 85 2.47 12.91 -8.11
CA SER A 85 3.33 12.33 -7.08
C SER A 85 4.20 13.40 -6.43
N PHE A 86 4.46 13.28 -5.13
CA PHE A 86 5.37 14.19 -4.41
C PHE A 86 6.75 14.25 -5.08
N ASP A 87 7.23 13.10 -5.56
CA ASP A 87 8.50 13.01 -6.28
C ASP A 87 8.50 13.85 -7.56
N THR A 88 7.38 13.92 -8.29
CA THR A 88 7.24 14.71 -9.52
C THR A 88 7.00 16.19 -9.23
N LEU A 89 6.07 16.49 -8.32
CA LEU A 89 5.71 17.87 -7.94
C LEU A 89 6.88 18.64 -7.31
N PHE A 90 7.80 17.92 -6.65
CA PHE A 90 8.97 18.50 -5.98
C PHE A 90 10.28 17.95 -6.54
N SER A 91 10.33 17.69 -7.86
CA SER A 91 11.54 17.20 -8.56
C SER A 91 12.55 18.30 -8.93
N GLY A 92 12.15 19.56 -8.82
CA GLY A 92 12.98 20.70 -9.22
C GLY A 92 14.21 20.92 -8.33
N PRO A 93 15.26 21.60 -8.85
CA PRO A 93 16.49 21.87 -8.10
C PRO A 93 16.25 22.66 -6.80
N GLU A 94 15.15 23.40 -6.71
CA GLU A 94 14.68 24.11 -5.51
C GLU A 94 14.23 23.20 -4.35
N PHE A 95 14.02 21.90 -4.62
CA PHE A 95 13.57 20.91 -3.65
C PHE A 95 14.62 19.82 -3.34
N ASP A 96 15.91 20.05 -3.67
CA ASP A 96 16.99 19.11 -3.33
C ASP A 96 17.30 19.08 -1.82
N TYR A 97 16.56 18.24 -1.10
CA TYR A 97 16.68 18.04 0.35
C TYR A 97 17.97 17.33 0.76
N LYS A 98 18.66 16.64 -0.16
CA LYS A 98 19.85 15.83 0.19
C LYS A 98 21.11 16.68 0.30
N ASN A 99 21.18 17.76 -0.48
CA ASN A 99 22.35 18.64 -0.52
C ASN A 99 22.12 19.99 0.18
N LEU A 100 20.98 20.17 0.85
CA LEU A 100 20.62 21.43 1.49
C LEU A 100 21.25 21.59 2.89
N PRO A 101 21.96 22.70 3.17
CA PRO A 101 22.35 23.04 4.53
C PRO A 101 21.13 23.21 5.45
N LEU A 102 21.22 22.73 6.69
CA LEU A 102 20.11 22.72 7.66
C LEU A 102 19.43 24.08 7.86
N TYR A 103 20.17 25.18 7.80
CA TYR A 103 19.60 26.53 7.97
C TYR A 103 18.69 26.98 6.81
N LYS A 104 18.75 26.32 5.65
CA LYS A 104 17.89 26.60 4.50
C LYS A 104 16.58 25.79 4.51
N TRP A 105 16.45 24.82 5.42
CA TRP A 105 15.27 23.97 5.52
C TRP A 105 13.96 24.75 5.69
N PRO A 106 13.87 25.77 6.57
CA PRO A 106 12.61 26.52 6.73
C PRO A 106 12.14 27.20 5.44
N GLY A 107 13.05 27.75 4.64
CA GLY A 107 12.72 28.37 3.35
C GLY A 107 12.22 27.35 2.32
N MET A 108 12.84 26.18 2.27
CA MET A 108 12.39 25.06 1.43
C MET A 108 11.00 24.57 1.83
N PHE A 109 10.71 24.43 3.13
CA PHE A 109 9.36 24.11 3.61
C PHE A 109 8.32 25.18 3.22
N GLY A 110 8.70 26.45 3.26
CA GLY A 110 7.87 27.56 2.78
C GLY A 110 7.53 27.41 1.28
N ASN A 111 8.53 27.11 0.45
CA ASN A 111 8.33 26.86 -0.98
C ASN A 111 7.42 25.66 -1.23
N ILE A 112 7.62 24.55 -0.51
CA ILE A 112 6.75 23.36 -0.62
C ILE A 112 5.29 23.74 -0.30
N LEU A 113 5.05 24.48 0.77
CA LEU A 113 3.69 24.91 1.16
C LEU A 113 3.04 25.84 0.13
N LEU A 114 3.81 26.77 -0.44
CA LEU A 114 3.32 27.69 -1.47
C LEU A 114 3.01 26.95 -2.78
N SER A 115 3.91 26.08 -3.23
CA SER A 115 3.68 25.24 -4.41
C SER A 115 2.50 24.30 -4.22
N TYR A 116 2.30 23.73 -3.02
CA TYR A 116 1.09 22.95 -2.70
C TYR A 116 -0.20 23.76 -2.85
N ARG A 117 -0.19 25.03 -2.46
CA ARG A 117 -1.34 25.93 -2.62
C ARG A 117 -1.67 26.21 -4.08
N GLU A 118 -0.67 26.27 -4.95
CA GLU A 118 -0.86 26.53 -6.38
C GLU A 118 -1.40 25.32 -7.16
N VAL A 119 -1.23 24.11 -6.59
CA VAL A 119 -1.65 22.84 -7.20
C VAL A 119 -3.06 22.40 -6.74
N LEU A 120 -3.59 23.00 -5.67
CA LEU A 120 -4.97 22.78 -5.15
C LEU A 120 -5.99 23.70 -5.83
#